data_AF-A0A8T4FHE2-F1
#
_entry.id   AF-A0A8T4FHE2-F1
#
_cell.length_a   1.000
_cell.length_b   1.000
_cell.length_c   1.000
_cell.angle_alpha   90.00
_cell.angle_beta   90.00
_cell.angle_gamma   90.00
#
_symmetry.space_group_name_H-M   'P 1'
#
loop_
_entity.id
_entity.type
_entity.pdbx_description
1 polymer ?
#
loop_
_entity_poly.entity_id
_entity_poly.type
_entity_poly.pdbx_seq_one_letter_code
_entity_poly.pdbx_strand_id
1 'polypeptide(L)'
;LKSMQNCAALFAGSHDFTAFSRSSERSPIREVISSAISEDDAGEFLVYEIRGYSFVWNQVRCIAYALDGVGRGELSADDVRLALEKPDSFGRRFPAANPEGLILWDTECGMEFMPMPCNKKSVSLSESLIRRYSQLKKTAEIWKD
;
A
#
# COMPACT_ATOMS: atom_id res chain seq x y z
N LEU A 1 -5.93 12.78 6.95
CA LEU A 1 -4.69 12.78 6.14
C LEU A 1 -3.43 12.94 7.00
N LYS A 2 -3.22 14.06 7.68
CA LYS A 2 -1.98 14.35 8.45
C LYS A 2 -1.59 13.26 9.47
N SER A 3 -2.56 12.70 10.18
CA SER A 3 -2.36 11.56 11.09
C SER A 3 -1.80 10.33 10.38
N MET A 4 -2.35 9.99 9.22
CA MET A 4 -1.85 8.86 8.42
C MET A 4 -0.45 9.15 7.86
N GLN A 5 -0.17 10.37 7.40
CA GLN A 5 1.15 10.77 6.89
C GLN A 5 2.23 10.63 7.98
N ASN A 6 1.95 11.14 9.18
CA ASN A 6 2.84 11.01 10.33
C ASN A 6 3.05 9.54 10.71
N CYS A 7 2.00 8.73 10.63
CA CYS A 7 2.09 7.30 10.94
C CYS A 7 2.86 6.52 9.87
N ALA A 8 2.70 6.85 8.59
CA ALA A 8 3.41 6.20 7.48
C ALA A 8 4.93 6.34 7.64
N ALA A 9 5.39 7.52 8.05
CA ALA A 9 6.81 7.78 8.28
C ALA A 9 7.47 6.82 9.30
N LEU A 10 6.69 6.22 10.22
CA LEU A 10 7.20 5.27 11.21
C LEU A 10 7.71 3.97 10.58
N PHE A 11 7.24 3.60 9.39
CA PHE A 11 7.61 2.35 8.74
C PHE A 11 8.97 2.41 8.04
N ALA A 12 9.54 3.60 7.80
CA ALA A 12 10.87 3.74 7.23
C ALA A 12 11.94 3.26 8.23
N GLY A 13 12.99 2.61 7.73
CA GLY A 13 14.03 1.99 8.53
C GLY A 13 13.89 0.47 8.65
N SER A 14 14.65 -0.12 9.58
CA SER A 14 14.68 -1.56 9.83
C SER A 14 13.80 -1.92 11.02
N HIS A 15 12.78 -2.76 10.79
CA HIS A 15 11.79 -3.12 11.80
C HIS A 15 11.45 -4.61 11.75
N ASP A 16 10.95 -5.13 12.87
CA ASP A 16 10.28 -6.43 12.92
C ASP A 16 8.82 -6.27 12.48
N PHE A 17 8.47 -6.83 11.32
CA PHE A 17 7.13 -6.74 10.75
C PHE A 17 6.20 -7.90 11.15
N THR A 18 6.47 -8.62 12.24
CA THR A 18 5.65 -9.76 12.70
C THR A 18 4.18 -9.39 12.93
N ALA A 19 3.89 -8.19 13.45
CA ALA A 19 2.52 -7.70 13.63
C ALA A 19 1.84 -7.31 12.30
N PHE A 20 2.63 -7.13 11.24
CA PHE A 20 2.18 -6.74 9.91
C PHE A 20 2.30 -7.87 8.89
N SER A 21 2.47 -9.13 9.31
CA SER A 21 2.59 -10.27 8.41
C SER A 21 1.44 -11.25 8.59
N ARG A 22 1.13 -12.04 7.55
CA ARG A 22 0.15 -13.15 7.69
C ARG A 22 0.74 -14.32 8.48
N SER A 23 1.99 -14.67 8.19
CA SER A 23 2.69 -15.81 8.79
C SER A 23 3.87 -15.35 9.64
N SER A 24 4.20 -16.13 10.67
CA SER A 24 5.51 -16.04 11.34
C SER A 24 6.59 -16.54 10.39
N GLU A 25 7.10 -15.64 9.55
CA GLU A 25 8.28 -15.94 8.74
C GLU A 25 9.50 -16.11 9.64
N ARG A 26 10.45 -16.98 9.25
CA ARG A 26 11.69 -17.21 10.01
C ARG A 26 12.53 -15.95 10.19
N SER A 27 12.38 -14.97 9.30
CA SER A 27 12.99 -13.66 9.40
C SER A 27 11.92 -12.61 9.12
N PRO A 28 11.35 -11.96 10.15
CA PRO A 28 10.33 -10.92 9.98
C PRO A 28 10.94 -9.52 9.83
N ILE A 29 12.25 -9.38 10.03
CA ILE A 29 12.95 -8.11 9.96
C ILE A 29 13.09 -7.69 8.49
N ARG A 30 12.63 -6.49 8.16
CA ARG A 30 12.76 -5.90 6.82
C ARG A 30 13.22 -4.46 6.94
N GLU A 31 13.91 -4.00 5.90
CA GLU A 31 14.34 -2.61 5.80
C GLU A 31 13.54 -1.92 4.69
N VAL A 32 12.86 -0.85 5.10
CA VAL A 32 12.05 0.03 4.27
C VAL A 32 12.84 1.30 4.04
N ILE A 33 13.05 1.63 2.77
CA ILE A 33 13.79 2.81 2.32
C ILE A 33 12.92 4.06 2.45
N SER A 34 11.65 3.99 2.02
CA SER A 34 10.70 5.09 2.12
C SER A 34 9.28 4.58 2.35
N SER A 35 8.46 5.37 3.05
CA SER A 35 7.05 5.10 3.32
C SER A 35 6.31 6.44 3.47
N ALA A 36 5.34 6.69 2.58
CA ALA A 36 4.65 7.98 2.52
C ALA A 36 3.22 7.87 2.00
N ILE A 37 2.38 8.83 2.37
CA ILE A 37 1.02 9.00 1.82
C ILE A 37 0.91 10.36 1.16
N SER A 38 0.41 10.38 -0.07
CA SER A 38 0.04 11.58 -0.81
C SER A 38 -1.39 11.49 -1.34
N GLU A 39 -1.92 12.62 -1.79
CA GLU A 39 -3.05 12.65 -2.70
C GLU A 39 -2.52 12.45 -4.13
N ASP A 40 -3.32 11.84 -5.00
CA ASP A 40 -3.04 11.85 -6.43
C ASP A 40 -3.26 13.25 -7.05
N ASP A 41 -2.83 13.46 -8.29
CA ASP A 41 -2.92 14.76 -8.97
C ASP A 41 -4.38 15.29 -9.05
N ALA A 42 -5.36 14.38 -9.09
CA ALA A 42 -6.76 14.72 -9.14
C ALA A 42 -7.39 14.96 -7.75
N GLY A 43 -6.69 14.63 -6.67
CA GLY A 43 -7.22 14.64 -5.30
C GLY A 43 -8.37 13.65 -5.08
N GLU A 44 -8.50 12.64 -5.94
CA GLU A 44 -9.56 11.62 -5.88
C GLU A 44 -9.15 10.44 -4.99
N PHE A 45 -7.83 10.18 -4.88
CA PHE A 45 -7.31 9.03 -4.17
C PHE A 45 -6.18 9.41 -3.22
N LEU A 46 -6.14 8.72 -2.07
CA LEU A 46 -4.96 8.67 -1.23
C LEU A 46 -4.08 7.52 -1.70
N VAL A 47 -2.83 7.84 -2.01
CA VAL A 47 -1.82 6.89 -2.49
C VAL A 47 -0.84 6.64 -1.35
N TYR A 48 -0.74 5.39 -0.92
CA TYR A 48 0.32 4.93 -0.01
C TYR A 48 1.45 4.31 -0.82
N GLU A 49 2.62 4.94 -0.79
CA GLU A 49 3.83 4.44 -1.45
C GLU A 49 4.81 3.91 -0.40
N ILE A 50 5.35 2.72 -0.67
CA ILE A 50 6.39 2.10 0.14
C ILE A 50 7.47 1.48 -0.74
N ARG A 51 8.73 1.77 -0.42
CA ARG A 51 9.91 1.20 -1.07
C ARG A 51 10.76 0.50 -0.02
N GLY A 52 11.23 -0.71 -0.31
CA GLY A 52 12.08 -1.49 0.59
C GLY A 52 12.82 -2.58 -0.17
N TYR A 53 13.82 -3.18 0.47
CA TYR A 53 14.62 -4.24 -0.17
C TYR A 53 13.84 -5.55 -0.37
N SER A 54 12.93 -5.84 0.57
CA SER A 54 12.04 -7.00 0.50
C SER A 54 10.85 -6.78 1.44
N PHE A 55 9.80 -7.58 1.26
CA PHE A 55 8.61 -7.55 2.08
C PHE A 55 8.25 -8.96 2.56
N VAL A 56 7.76 -9.11 3.80
CA VAL A 56 7.15 -10.36 4.29
C VAL A 56 5.74 -10.54 3.72
N TRP A 57 5.20 -11.75 3.78
CA TRP A 57 3.88 -12.05 3.25
C TRP A 57 2.79 -11.16 3.87
N ASN A 58 2.07 -10.44 3.00
CA ASN A 58 1.04 -9.43 3.29
C ASN A 58 1.51 -8.13 3.95
N GLN A 59 2.82 -7.90 4.15
CA GLN A 59 3.36 -6.71 4.83
C GLN A 59 2.67 -5.41 4.43
N VAL A 60 2.72 -5.09 3.13
CA VAL A 60 2.20 -3.82 2.60
C VAL A 60 0.70 -3.67 2.84
N ARG A 61 -0.07 -4.76 2.70
CA ARG A 61 -1.54 -4.74 2.90
C ARG A 61 -1.92 -4.64 4.37
N CYS A 62 -1.14 -5.21 5.28
CA CYS A 62 -1.33 -5.06 6.72
C CYS A 62 -0.98 -3.64 7.17
N ILE A 63 0.07 -3.04 6.60
CA ILE A 63 0.41 -1.64 6.84
C ILE A 63 -0.72 -0.72 6.33
N ALA A 64 -1.22 -0.94 5.11
CA ALA A 64 -2.32 -0.17 4.56
C ALA A 64 -3.58 -0.24 5.43
N TYR A 65 -3.89 -1.41 6.00
CA TYR A 65 -5.00 -1.55 6.96
C TYR A 65 -4.78 -0.72 8.23
N ALA A 66 -3.57 -0.76 8.80
CA ALA A 66 -3.24 0.02 9.99
C ALA A 66 -3.35 1.53 9.72
N LEU A 67 -2.86 1.99 8.56
CA LEU A 67 -2.95 3.39 8.14
C LEU A 67 -4.39 3.85 7.94
N ASP A 68 -5.26 3.03 7.33
CA ASP A 68 -6.69 3.32 7.22
C ASP A 68 -7.35 3.45 8.61
N GLY A 69 -7.05 2.54 9.54
CA GLY A 69 -7.53 2.62 10.92
C GLY A 69 -7.07 3.90 11.64
N VAL A 70 -5.82 4.35 11.41
CA VAL A 70 -5.33 5.64 11.92
C VAL A 70 -6.06 6.81 11.27
N GLY A 71 -6.37 6.72 9.97
CA GLY A 71 -7.16 7.72 9.26
C GLY A 71 -8.57 7.87 9.80
N ARG A 72 -9.19 6.77 10.23
CA ARG A 72 -10.52 6.70 10.83
C ARG A 72 -10.54 7.02 12.33
N GLY A 73 -9.38 7.09 12.97
CA GLY A 73 -9.26 7.30 14.43
C GLY A 73 -9.52 6.04 15.26
N GLU A 74 -9.55 4.86 14.63
CA GLU A 74 -9.73 3.55 15.29
C GLU A 74 -8.41 2.99 15.85
N LEU A 75 -7.28 3.49 15.33
CA LEU A 75 -5.92 3.19 15.78
C LEU A 75 -5.16 4.49 16.03
N SER A 76 -4.24 4.45 17.00
CA SER A 76 -3.29 5.55 17.23
C SER A 76 -1.94 5.27 16.59
N ALA A 77 -1.14 6.31 16.38
CA ALA A 77 0.26 6.15 15.96
C ALA A 77 1.10 5.40 17.01
N ASP A 78 0.69 5.45 18.29
CA ASP A 78 1.36 4.74 19.37
C ASP A 78 1.08 3.23 19.30
N ASP A 79 -0.12 2.81 18.87
CA ASP A 79 -0.43 1.40 18.61
C ASP A 79 0.45 0.84 17.49
N VAL A 80 0.65 1.62 16.42
CA VAL A 80 1.53 1.24 15.30
C VAL A 80 2.99 1.17 15.74
N ARG A 81 3.46 2.14 16.54
CA ARG A 81 4.82 2.11 17.11
C ARG A 81 5.02 0.90 18.01
N LEU A 82 4.06 0.60 18.89
CA LEU A 82 4.10 -0.57 19.76
C LEU A 82 4.17 -1.87 18.95
N ALA A 83 3.42 -1.96 17.85
CA ALA A 83 3.43 -3.12 16.96
C ALA A 83 4.78 -3.33 16.23
N LEU A 84 5.53 -2.26 15.96
CA LEU A 84 6.89 -2.32 15.36
C LEU A 84 7.97 -2.62 16.41
N GLU A 85 7.91 -1.97 17.57
CA GLU A 85 8.97 -2.06 18.61
C GLU A 85 8.83 -3.31 19.50
N LYS A 86 7.59 -3.76 19.74
CA LYS A 86 7.28 -4.87 20.65
C LYS A 86 6.22 -5.80 20.05
N PRO A 87 6.50 -6.44 18.90
CA PRO A 87 5.52 -7.27 18.19
C PRO A 87 4.94 -8.40 19.07
N ASP A 88 5.76 -9.00 19.94
CA ASP A 88 5.31 -10.05 20.87
C ASP A 88 4.34 -9.52 21.94
N SER A 89 4.51 -8.27 22.37
CA SER A 89 3.65 -7.63 23.37
C SER A 89 2.36 -7.06 22.79
N PHE A 90 2.34 -6.74 21.49
CA PHE A 90 1.13 -6.26 20.81
C PHE A 90 0.04 -7.34 20.74
N GLY A 91 0.43 -8.62 20.72
CA GLY A 91 -0.47 -9.75 20.97
C GLY A 91 -1.46 -10.08 19.83
N ARG A 92 -1.44 -9.33 18.72
CA ARG A 92 -2.26 -9.59 17.52
C ARG A 92 -1.53 -9.19 16.25
N ARG A 93 -2.09 -9.58 15.10
CA ARG A 93 -1.63 -9.15 13.77
C ARG A 93 -2.68 -8.28 13.13
N PHE A 94 -2.25 -7.28 12.36
CA PHE A 94 -3.16 -6.51 11.53
C PHE A 94 -3.68 -7.40 10.39
N PRO A 95 -4.99 -7.38 10.09
CA PRO A 95 -5.51 -8.02 8.89
C PRO A 95 -4.95 -7.32 7.64
N ALA A 96 -4.98 -8.03 6.52
CA ALA A 96 -4.59 -7.44 5.25
C ALA A 96 -5.77 -6.66 4.65
N ALA A 97 -5.56 -5.42 4.23
CA ALA A 97 -6.49 -4.67 3.38
C ALA A 97 -6.79 -5.45 2.09
N ASN A 98 -7.86 -5.13 1.37
CA ASN A 98 -8.19 -5.84 0.13
C ASN A 98 -7.08 -5.70 -0.94
N PRO A 99 -6.88 -6.70 -1.83
CA PRO A 99 -5.73 -6.72 -2.73
C PRO A 99 -5.83 -5.78 -3.94
N GLU A 100 -7.03 -5.30 -4.30
CA GLU A 100 -7.28 -4.65 -5.60
C GLU A 100 -6.55 -3.31 -5.76
N GLY A 101 -6.18 -2.66 -4.64
CA GLY A 101 -5.42 -1.41 -4.63
C GLY A 101 -3.90 -1.56 -4.59
N LEU A 102 -3.37 -2.80 -4.51
CA LEU A 102 -1.93 -3.02 -4.43
C LEU A 102 -1.32 -3.16 -5.84
N ILE A 103 -0.37 -2.29 -6.15
CA ILE A 103 0.34 -2.28 -7.44
C ILE A 103 1.84 -2.37 -7.16
N LEU A 104 2.52 -3.34 -7.80
CA LEU A 104 3.97 -3.29 -7.93
C LEU A 104 4.30 -2.30 -9.04
N TRP A 105 4.86 -1.16 -8.67
CA TRP A 105 5.12 -0.07 -9.61
C TRP A 105 6.54 -0.10 -10.20
N ASP A 106 7.54 -0.40 -9.37
CA ASP A 106 8.94 -0.37 -9.79
C ASP A 106 9.79 -1.41 -9.05
N THR A 107 10.90 -1.81 -9.67
CA THR A 107 11.89 -2.74 -9.10
C THR A 107 13.30 -2.39 -9.57
N GLU A 108 14.18 -2.05 -8.63
CA GLU A 108 15.61 -1.87 -8.90
C GLU A 108 16.34 -3.20 -8.71
N CYS A 109 16.54 -3.95 -9.79
CA CYS A 109 17.19 -5.26 -9.75
C CYS A 109 18.45 -5.35 -10.61
N GLY A 110 18.97 -4.20 -11.06
CA GLY A 110 20.13 -4.13 -11.96
C GLY A 110 19.87 -4.70 -13.36
N MET A 111 18.60 -4.99 -13.68
CA MET A 111 18.15 -5.39 -15.01
C MET A 111 17.49 -4.19 -15.68
N GLU A 112 17.86 -3.94 -16.93
CA GLU A 112 17.17 -2.96 -17.75
C GLU A 112 15.86 -3.58 -18.25
N PHE A 113 14.73 -3.05 -17.78
CA PHE A 113 13.43 -3.49 -18.29
C PHE A 113 13.19 -2.84 -19.65
N MET A 114 13.33 -3.62 -20.72
CA MET A 114 12.90 -3.19 -22.05
C MET A 114 11.38 -3.36 -22.17
N PRO A 115 10.60 -2.28 -22.31
CA PRO A 115 9.16 -2.40 -22.48
C PRO A 115 8.85 -3.25 -23.70
N MET A 116 7.95 -4.21 -23.55
CA MET A 116 7.44 -4.97 -24.69
C MET A 116 6.79 -3.98 -25.68
N PRO A 117 7.09 -4.07 -26.99
CA PRO A 117 6.46 -3.20 -27.96
C PRO A 117 4.93 -3.36 -27.91
N CYS A 118 4.22 -2.24 -27.87
CA CYS A 118 2.77 -2.23 -27.87
C CYS A 118 2.24 -2.93 -29.13
N ASN A 119 1.49 -4.02 -28.93
CA ASN A 119 0.81 -4.69 -30.03
C ASN A 119 -0.68 -4.30 -30.06
N LYS A 120 -1.38 -4.68 -31.14
CA LYS A 120 -2.81 -4.37 -31.31
C LYS A 120 -3.68 -4.82 -30.14
N LYS A 121 -3.35 -5.93 -29.47
CA LYS A 121 -4.11 -6.43 -28.31
C LYS A 121 -3.88 -5.54 -27.09
N SER A 122 -2.64 -5.13 -26.81
CA SER A 122 -2.31 -4.24 -25.69
C SER A 122 -2.99 -2.88 -25.82
N VAL A 123 -3.00 -2.32 -27.04
CA VAL A 123 -3.70 -1.05 -27.33
C VAL A 123 -5.21 -1.22 -27.13
N SER A 124 -5.81 -2.26 -27.73
CA SER A 124 -7.25 -2.53 -27.60
C SER A 124 -7.68 -2.76 -26.15
N LEU A 125 -6.87 -3.44 -25.34
CA LEU A 125 -7.12 -3.62 -23.90
C LEU A 125 -7.08 -2.28 -23.17
N SER A 126 -6.08 -1.45 -23.43
CA SER A 126 -5.93 -0.14 -22.80
C SER A 126 -7.12 0.78 -23.12
N GLU A 127 -7.53 0.83 -24.39
CA GLU A 127 -8.72 1.57 -24.83
C GLU A 127 -10.00 1.06 -24.15
N SER A 128 -10.14 -0.27 -24.01
CA SER A 128 -11.27 -0.89 -23.32
C SER A 128 -11.32 -0.51 -21.84
N LEU A 129 -10.17 -0.52 -21.15
CA LEU A 129 -10.06 -0.10 -19.75
C LEU A 129 -10.39 1.38 -19.56
N ILE A 130 -9.85 2.25 -20.42
CA ILE A 130 -10.16 3.70 -20.40
C ILE A 130 -11.66 3.94 -20.62
N ARG A 131 -12.25 3.23 -21.59
CA ARG A 131 -13.69 3.34 -21.88
C ARG A 131 -14.53 2.89 -20.70
N ARG A 132 -14.19 1.74 -20.09
CA ARG A 132 -14.88 1.22 -18.90
C ARG A 132 -14.77 2.19 -17.73
N TYR A 133 -13.58 2.72 -17.45
CA TYR A 133 -13.38 3.70 -16.38
C TYR A 133 -14.21 4.97 -16.63
N SER A 134 -14.20 5.49 -17.85
CA SER A 134 -14.99 6.68 -18.22
C SER A 134 -16.49 6.46 -18.05
N GLN A 135 -16.99 5.26 -18.38
CA GLN A 135 -18.39 4.89 -18.14
C GLN A 135 -18.73 4.80 -16.66
N LEU A 136 -17.88 4.15 -15.86
CA LEU A 136 -18.06 4.05 -14.42
C LEU A 136 -18.07 5.42 -13.74
N LYS A 137 -17.16 6.32 -14.15
CA LYS A 137 -17.08 7.69 -13.63
C LYS A 137 -18.37 8.48 -13.93
N LYS A 138 -18.84 8.46 -15.18
CA LYS A 138 -20.12 9.10 -15.56
C LYS A 138 -21.32 8.54 -14.79
N THR A 139 -21.40 7.21 -14.65
CA THR A 139 -22.48 6.60 -13.87
C THR A 139 -22.42 7.06 -12.41
N ALA A 140 -21.23 7.09 -11.79
CA ALA A 140 -21.08 7.55 -10.42
C ALA A 140 -21.47 9.03 -10.24
N GLU A 141 -21.22 9.89 -11.24
CA GLU A 141 -21.66 11.30 -11.24
C GLU A 141 -23.19 11.42 -11.25
N ILE A 142 -23.89 10.66 -12.12
CA ILE A 142 -25.36 10.69 -12.20
C ILE A 142 -26.02 10.26 -10.88
N TRP A 143 -25.39 9.32 -10.14
CA TRP A 143 -25.93 8.80 -8.88
C TRP A 143 -25.65 9.71 -7.67
N LYS A 144 -24.92 10.81 -7.84
CA LYS A 144 -24.68 11.81 -6.80
C LYS A 144 -25.75 12.92 -6.76
N ASP A 145 -26.58 13.03 -7.80
CA ASP A 145 -27.76 13.92 -7.88
C ASP A 145 -29.03 13.22 -7.38
#